data_AF-A0A8K0XIQ3-F1
#
_entry.id   AF-A0A8K0XIQ3-F1
#
_cell.length_a   1.000
_cell.length_b   1.000
_cell.length_c   1.000
_cell.angle_alpha   90.00
_cell.angle_beta   90.00
_cell.angle_gamma   90.00
#
_symmetry.space_group_name_H-M   'P 1'
#
loop_
_entity.id
_entity.type
_entity.pdbx_description
1 polymer ?
#
loop_
_entity_poly.entity_id
_entity_poly.type
_entity_poly.pdbx_seq_one_letter_code
_entity_poly.pdbx_strand_id
1 'polypeptide(L)'
;MFSSKLFGFALVLSAALATEGAVLPRVDGTLNITTSITPSTQNSTFASGTPTPSVTTSHTIATTNVTSTNITLTSTTSTPIPRPTTNTTVTARAVSCDGIQNWQTNLAYTAGDKVIFNGHLFTATQWSYNSQPGTSGAWTDNGDCTQPISNKANCSGVSAWQMSQAYATGSKVTFNGHLWVAVQWTSSNTPGDTSGTWKDLGVCA
;
A
#
# COMPACT_ATOMS: atom_id res chain seq x y z
N MET A 1 22.99 -6.08 39.23
CA MET A 1 21.92 -5.46 38.42
C MET A 1 21.59 -6.41 37.28
N PHE A 2 20.31 -6.74 37.13
CA PHE A 2 19.85 -7.96 36.47
C PHE A 2 20.16 -8.06 34.98
N SER A 3 20.64 -9.25 34.63
CA SER A 3 20.80 -9.81 33.29
C SER A 3 19.46 -10.33 32.74
N SER A 4 19.40 -10.44 31.41
CA SER A 4 18.44 -11.20 30.59
C SER A 4 17.11 -10.54 30.24
N LYS A 5 16.87 -10.34 28.93
CA LYS A 5 15.91 -11.14 28.14
C LYS A 5 16.32 -11.18 26.66
N LEU A 6 16.84 -12.32 26.22
CA LEU A 6 16.62 -12.82 24.86
C LEU A 6 15.11 -13.03 24.66
N PHE A 7 14.57 -12.68 23.49
CA PHE A 7 13.63 -13.54 22.76
C PHE A 7 13.75 -13.20 21.28
N GLY A 8 14.53 -14.01 20.57
CA GLY A 8 14.40 -14.13 19.13
C GLY A 8 13.08 -14.83 18.82
N PHE A 9 12.37 -14.33 17.82
CA PHE A 9 11.34 -15.10 17.13
C PHE A 9 11.77 -15.22 15.67
N ALA A 10 12.58 -16.25 15.40
CA ALA A 10 12.70 -16.81 14.08
C ALA A 10 11.37 -17.54 13.79
N LEU A 11 10.57 -17.00 12.87
CA LEU A 11 9.44 -17.74 12.31
C LEU A 11 10.02 -18.77 11.34
N VAL A 12 10.32 -19.96 11.84
CA VAL A 12 10.61 -21.13 11.00
C VAL A 12 9.27 -21.62 10.45
N LEU A 13 8.93 -21.23 9.23
CA LEU A 13 7.82 -21.84 8.51
C LEU A 13 8.35 -23.11 7.83
N SER A 14 8.29 -24.23 8.55
CA SER A 14 8.55 -25.56 7.99
C SER A 14 7.46 -25.91 6.99
N ALA A 15 7.85 -26.08 5.73
CA ALA A 15 7.01 -26.68 4.69
C ALA A 15 6.87 -28.18 4.97
N ALA A 16 5.64 -28.63 5.24
CA ALA A 16 5.31 -30.04 5.18
C ALA A 16 5.06 -30.42 3.70
N LEU A 17 5.86 -31.35 3.17
CA LEU A 17 5.53 -32.05 1.93
C LEU A 17 4.37 -33.01 2.22
N ALA A 18 3.20 -32.74 1.65
CA ALA A 18 2.16 -33.75 1.50
C ALA A 18 2.29 -34.35 0.09
N THR A 19 2.92 -35.52 0.01
CA THR A 19 2.80 -36.42 -1.13
C THR A 19 1.50 -37.20 -0.98
N GLU A 20 0.49 -36.90 -1.78
CA GLU A 20 -0.62 -37.82 -2.01
C GLU A 20 -0.76 -38.04 -3.51
N GLY A 21 -0.55 -39.29 -3.91
CA GLY A 21 -0.72 -39.78 -5.27
C GLY A 21 -2.07 -40.46 -5.47
N ALA A 22 -2.59 -40.29 -6.68
CA ALA A 22 -3.63 -41.07 -7.38
C ALA A 22 -5.04 -41.01 -6.75
N VAL A 23 -6.16 -40.91 -7.49
CA VAL A 23 -6.53 -41.65 -8.70
C VAL A 23 -7.55 -40.82 -9.51
N LEU A 24 -7.37 -40.78 -10.84
CA LEU A 24 -8.34 -40.26 -11.82
C LEU A 24 -9.47 -41.29 -12.06
N PRO A 25 -10.76 -40.92 -12.04
CA PRO A 25 -11.76 -41.69 -12.75
C PRO A 25 -11.85 -41.25 -14.21
N ARG A 26 -11.53 -42.19 -15.10
CA ARG A 26 -11.80 -42.18 -16.54
C ARG A 26 -13.31 -42.16 -16.77
N VAL A 27 -13.83 -41.17 -17.50
CA VAL A 27 -15.21 -41.15 -17.97
C VAL A 27 -15.19 -41.46 -19.46
N ASP A 28 -15.53 -42.70 -19.81
CA ASP A 28 -15.92 -43.09 -21.16
C ASP A 28 -17.31 -42.54 -21.46
N GLY A 29 -17.50 -42.01 -22.66
CA GLY A 29 -18.73 -41.35 -23.08
C GLY A 29 -19.91 -42.30 -23.30
N THR A 30 -21.12 -41.78 -23.15
CA THR A 30 -22.23 -41.99 -24.09
C THR A 30 -23.37 -41.02 -23.77
N LEU A 31 -23.96 -40.46 -24.82
CA LEU A 31 -25.08 -39.51 -24.83
C LEU A 31 -26.39 -40.22 -24.48
N ASN A 32 -27.28 -39.60 -23.70
CA ASN A 32 -28.71 -39.51 -24.06
C ASN A 32 -29.51 -38.50 -23.22
N ILE A 33 -30.37 -37.79 -23.94
CA ILE A 33 -31.27 -36.71 -23.52
C ILE A 33 -32.59 -37.32 -23.03
N THR A 34 -33.13 -36.91 -21.88
CA THR A 34 -34.60 -36.83 -21.66
C THR A 34 -34.94 -35.85 -20.53
N THR A 35 -35.75 -34.84 -20.85
CA THR A 35 -36.52 -33.94 -19.98
C THR A 35 -37.62 -34.65 -19.19
N SER A 36 -37.92 -34.24 -17.94
CA SER A 36 -39.21 -33.64 -17.55
C SER A 36 -39.50 -33.62 -16.03
N ILE A 37 -40.11 -32.49 -15.63
CA ILE A 37 -41.16 -32.21 -14.62
C ILE A 37 -41.17 -32.80 -13.19
N THR A 38 -41.19 -31.84 -12.25
CA THR A 38 -41.77 -31.73 -10.87
C THR A 38 -42.96 -32.65 -10.50
N PRO A 39 -43.45 -32.75 -9.22
CA PRO A 39 -43.07 -32.11 -7.93
C PRO A 39 -43.03 -33.09 -6.71
N SER A 40 -42.62 -32.63 -5.51
CA SER A 40 -42.96 -33.31 -4.24
C SER A 40 -43.19 -32.29 -3.11
N THR A 41 -44.33 -32.41 -2.43
CA THR A 41 -44.74 -31.67 -1.23
C THR A 41 -45.00 -32.63 -0.07
N GLN A 42 -44.90 -32.07 1.14
CA GLN A 42 -45.44 -32.52 2.44
C GLN A 42 -44.52 -33.43 3.31
N ASN A 43 -44.34 -33.24 4.62
CA ASN A 43 -44.77 -32.23 5.59
C ASN A 43 -43.98 -32.44 6.92
N SER A 44 -43.74 -31.32 7.59
CA SER A 44 -43.30 -30.99 8.96
C SER A 44 -43.22 -32.05 10.08
N THR A 45 -42.20 -31.92 10.94
CA THR A 45 -42.40 -31.67 12.40
C THR A 45 -41.24 -30.88 13.04
N PHE A 46 -41.61 -30.13 14.08
CA PHE A 46 -41.02 -28.93 14.69
C PHE A 46 -39.88 -29.16 15.71
N ALA A 47 -38.96 -28.17 15.85
CA ALA A 47 -38.58 -27.57 17.13
C ALA A 47 -37.84 -26.22 16.97
N SER A 48 -38.14 -25.29 17.87
CA SER A 48 -37.98 -23.83 17.83
C SER A 48 -36.58 -23.23 17.89
N GLY A 49 -36.41 -22.09 17.22
CA GLY A 49 -35.41 -21.05 17.49
C GLY A 49 -35.78 -19.77 16.74
N THR A 50 -36.12 -18.72 17.47
CA THR A 50 -36.76 -17.45 17.06
C THR A 50 -35.92 -16.58 16.11
N PRO A 51 -36.48 -16.08 14.97
CA PRO A 51 -35.99 -14.86 14.33
C PRO A 51 -36.94 -13.67 14.51
N THR A 52 -36.34 -12.57 14.94
CA THR A 52 -36.89 -11.22 15.12
C THR A 52 -37.44 -10.64 13.80
N PRO A 53 -38.60 -9.95 13.78
CA PRO A 53 -39.08 -9.28 12.57
C PRO A 53 -38.29 -7.99 12.31
N SER A 54 -37.67 -7.86 11.14
CA SER A 54 -37.20 -6.56 10.62
C SER A 54 -38.37 -5.86 9.93
N VAL A 55 -38.73 -4.69 10.45
CA VAL A 55 -39.74 -3.79 9.88
C VAL A 55 -39.13 -3.06 8.69
N THR A 56 -39.68 -3.32 7.50
CA THR A 56 -39.39 -2.55 6.28
C THR A 56 -40.21 -1.27 6.30
N THR A 57 -39.59 -0.15 6.67
CA THR A 57 -40.22 1.17 6.59
C THR A 57 -40.01 1.74 5.20
N SER A 58 -41.09 1.81 4.41
CA SER A 58 -41.13 2.58 3.17
C SER A 58 -41.38 4.04 3.51
N HIS A 59 -40.41 4.91 3.26
CA HIS A 59 -40.59 6.36 3.34
C HIS A 59 -40.71 6.94 1.94
N THR A 60 -41.93 7.35 1.61
CA THR A 60 -42.30 8.15 0.45
C THR A 60 -41.66 9.54 0.55
N ILE A 61 -40.80 9.91 -0.39
CA ILE A 61 -40.24 11.27 -0.48
C ILE A 61 -41.27 12.13 -1.22
N ALA A 62 -41.81 13.13 -0.53
CA ALA A 62 -42.66 14.17 -1.11
C ALA A 62 -41.80 15.20 -1.84
N THR A 63 -42.08 15.41 -3.13
CA THR A 63 -41.45 16.45 -3.96
C THR A 63 -42.12 17.79 -3.67
N THR A 64 -41.42 18.71 -2.98
CA THR A 64 -41.85 20.10 -2.83
C THR A 64 -41.14 20.97 -3.86
N ASN A 65 -41.92 21.50 -4.81
CA ASN A 65 -41.46 22.53 -5.73
C ASN A 65 -41.17 23.82 -4.94
N VAL A 66 -39.91 24.22 -4.89
CA VAL A 66 -39.48 25.54 -4.40
C VAL A 66 -39.16 26.45 -5.58
N THR A 67 -40.05 27.41 -5.79
CA THR A 67 -39.86 28.56 -6.68
C THR A 67 -38.65 29.36 -6.22
N SER A 68 -37.65 29.52 -7.11
CA SER A 68 -36.48 30.35 -6.85
C SER A 68 -36.83 31.83 -6.98
N THR A 69 -36.79 32.57 -5.88
CA THR A 69 -36.76 34.03 -5.84
C THR A 69 -35.31 34.50 -5.96
N ASN A 70 -34.99 35.25 -7.02
CA ASN A 70 -33.68 35.87 -7.17
C ASN A 70 -33.50 36.96 -6.11
N ILE A 71 -32.62 36.72 -5.15
CA ILE A 71 -32.16 37.73 -4.18
C ILE A 71 -30.89 38.35 -4.75
N THR A 72 -30.97 39.61 -5.15
CA THR A 72 -29.82 40.38 -5.63
C THR A 72 -28.90 40.72 -4.45
N LEU A 73 -27.79 39.97 -4.32
CA LEU A 73 -26.73 40.27 -3.35
C LEU A 73 -25.85 41.39 -3.89
N THR A 74 -25.85 42.53 -3.20
CA THR A 74 -24.97 43.66 -3.48
C THR A 74 -23.55 43.30 -3.05
N SER A 75 -22.63 43.14 -4.01
CA SER A 75 -21.22 42.87 -3.75
C SER A 75 -20.52 44.16 -3.34
N THR A 76 -20.09 44.26 -2.09
CA THR A 76 -19.18 45.32 -1.62
C THR A 76 -17.74 44.90 -1.91
N THR A 77 -17.11 45.62 -2.83
CA THR A 77 -15.68 45.48 -3.16
C THR A 77 -14.83 45.95 -1.97
N SER A 78 -14.22 45.01 -1.26
CA SER A 78 -13.19 45.31 -0.26
C SER A 78 -11.81 45.23 -0.92
N THR A 79 -11.10 46.36 -0.95
CA THR A 79 -9.71 46.44 -1.40
C THR A 79 -8.79 45.71 -0.42
N PRO A 80 -7.96 44.74 -0.85
CA PRO A 80 -6.99 44.11 0.03
C PRO A 80 -5.86 45.09 0.37
N ILE A 81 -5.66 45.33 1.67
CA ILE A 81 -4.49 46.02 2.22
C ILE A 81 -3.25 45.15 1.91
N PRO A 82 -2.16 45.68 1.32
CA PRO A 82 -0.96 44.90 1.09
C PRO A 82 -0.39 44.46 2.45
N ARG A 83 -0.48 43.16 2.73
CA ARG A 83 0.19 42.52 3.86
C ARG A 83 1.70 42.75 3.70
N PRO A 84 2.42 43.23 4.73
CA PRO A 84 3.87 43.29 4.68
C PRO A 84 4.38 41.88 4.40
N THR A 85 4.99 41.71 3.23
CA THR A 85 5.59 40.44 2.84
C THR A 85 6.90 40.36 3.59
N THR A 86 6.88 39.69 4.73
CA THR A 86 8.11 39.28 5.40
C THR A 86 8.74 38.22 4.52
N ASN A 87 9.57 38.63 3.56
CA ASN A 87 10.51 37.75 2.90
C ASN A 87 11.57 37.36 3.93
N THR A 88 11.18 36.46 4.83
CA THR A 88 12.12 35.73 5.66
C THR A 88 12.86 34.81 4.71
N THR A 89 14.00 35.27 4.18
CA THR A 89 15.03 34.38 3.69
C THR A 89 15.54 33.59 4.89
N VAL A 90 14.80 32.53 5.24
CA VAL A 90 15.34 31.46 6.06
C VAL A 90 16.45 30.87 5.21
N THR A 91 17.70 31.13 5.57
CA THR A 91 18.84 30.42 5.01
C THR A 91 18.62 28.95 5.32
N ALA A 92 18.04 28.23 4.37
CA ALA A 92 17.78 26.82 4.51
C ALA A 92 19.11 26.10 4.70
N ARG A 93 19.16 25.20 5.68
CA ARG A 93 20.32 24.34 5.89
C ARG A 93 20.44 23.42 4.69
N ALA A 94 21.33 23.77 3.76
CA ALA A 94 21.70 22.88 2.67
C ALA A 94 22.43 21.66 3.25
N VAL A 95 21.95 20.45 2.93
CA VAL A 95 22.53 19.17 3.32
C VAL A 95 22.83 18.34 2.08
N SER A 96 23.82 17.44 2.16
CA SER A 96 24.05 16.46 1.08
C SER A 96 23.03 15.33 1.18
N CYS A 97 22.50 14.92 0.02
CA CYS A 97 21.56 13.81 -0.11
C CYS A 97 22.09 12.70 -1.01
N ASP A 98 23.40 12.68 -1.27
CA ASP A 98 24.02 11.65 -2.10
C ASP A 98 23.80 10.25 -1.52
N GLY A 99 23.47 9.30 -2.40
CA GLY A 99 23.13 7.93 -2.04
C GLY A 99 21.78 7.76 -1.33
N ILE A 100 21.07 8.84 -0.98
CA ILE A 100 19.76 8.74 -0.33
C ILE A 100 18.67 8.58 -1.39
N GLN A 101 17.83 7.57 -1.19
CA GLN A 101 16.71 7.31 -2.09
C GLN A 101 15.51 8.21 -1.78
N ASN A 102 14.68 8.44 -2.79
CA ASN A 102 13.39 9.08 -2.59
C ASN A 102 12.51 8.24 -1.65
N TRP A 103 11.64 8.92 -0.90
CA TRP A 103 10.58 8.25 -0.16
C TRP A 103 9.68 7.47 -1.13
N GLN A 104 9.28 6.27 -0.71
CA GLN A 104 8.48 5.35 -1.51
C GLN A 104 7.24 4.95 -0.70
N THR A 105 6.10 4.88 -1.39
CA THR A 105 4.82 4.48 -0.81
C THR A 105 4.83 3.00 -0.43
N ASN A 106 3.95 2.63 0.51
CA ASN A 106 3.75 1.25 0.96
C ASN A 106 5.03 0.56 1.48
N LEU A 107 6.03 1.34 1.91
CA LEU A 107 7.19 0.84 2.63
C LEU A 107 7.12 1.18 4.13
N ALA A 108 7.76 0.31 4.91
CA ALA A 108 8.07 0.60 6.29
C ALA A 108 9.45 1.27 6.41
N TYR A 109 9.54 2.23 7.32
CA TYR A 109 10.77 2.92 7.70
C TYR A 109 10.94 2.85 9.21
N THR A 110 12.17 2.65 9.65
CA THR A 110 12.57 2.54 11.05
C THR A 110 13.34 3.78 11.49
N ALA A 111 13.44 4.00 12.80
CA ALA A 111 14.16 5.15 13.33
C ALA A 111 15.60 5.21 12.79
N GLY A 112 15.98 6.37 12.26
CA GLY A 112 17.27 6.61 11.61
C GLY A 112 17.27 6.44 10.09
N ASP A 113 16.26 5.82 9.49
CA ASP A 113 16.14 5.74 8.04
C ASP A 113 16.03 7.13 7.43
N LYS A 114 16.69 7.31 6.27
CA LYS A 114 16.74 8.58 5.55
C LYS A 114 16.10 8.47 4.19
N VAL A 115 15.35 9.50 3.80
CA VAL A 115 14.69 9.61 2.51
C VAL A 115 14.73 11.04 1.99
N ILE A 116 14.66 11.18 0.67
CA ILE A 116 14.43 12.46 0.00
C ILE A 116 12.94 12.61 -0.27
N PHE A 117 12.35 13.73 0.13
CA PHE A 117 10.96 14.05 -0.21
C PHE A 117 10.81 15.55 -0.45
N ASN A 118 10.14 15.95 -1.53
CA ASN A 118 9.97 17.35 -1.94
C ASN A 118 11.27 18.18 -1.98
N GLY A 119 12.42 17.55 -2.26
CA GLY A 119 13.72 18.23 -2.30
C GLY A 119 14.41 18.39 -0.94
N HIS A 120 13.84 17.87 0.15
CA HIS A 120 14.40 17.89 1.49
C HIS A 120 14.86 16.50 1.92
N LEU A 121 15.86 16.46 2.80
CA LEU A 121 16.27 15.25 3.51
C LEU A 121 15.42 15.07 4.76
N PHE A 122 14.84 13.88 4.94
CA PHE A 122 14.13 13.51 6.15
C PHE A 122 14.77 12.33 6.83
N THR A 123 14.74 12.31 8.16
CA THR A 123 15.13 11.16 8.99
C THR A 123 13.92 10.68 9.78
N ALA A 124 13.60 9.39 9.70
CA ALA A 124 12.56 8.78 10.51
C ALA A 124 12.94 8.79 12.00
N THR A 125 12.01 9.15 12.87
CA THR A 125 12.22 9.21 14.33
C THR A 125 11.71 7.96 15.05
N GLN A 126 10.86 7.19 14.36
CA GLN A 126 10.17 6.01 14.88
C GLN A 126 9.82 5.08 13.70
N TRP A 127 9.33 3.89 14.03
CA TRP A 127 8.74 3.03 13.00
C TRP A 127 7.52 3.71 12.37
N SER A 128 7.45 3.68 11.05
CA SER A 128 6.29 4.16 10.30
C SER A 128 6.05 3.29 9.06
N TYR A 129 4.79 3.20 8.64
CA TYR A 129 4.41 2.51 7.42
C TYR A 129 3.56 3.43 6.56
N ASN A 130 3.97 3.62 5.30
CA ASN A 130 3.29 4.49 4.34
C ASN A 130 3.03 5.93 4.86
N SER A 131 3.81 6.39 5.84
CA SER A 131 3.69 7.73 6.40
C SER A 131 4.57 8.68 5.61
N GLN A 132 3.96 9.62 4.91
CA GLN A 132 4.67 10.60 4.09
C GLN A 132 5.40 11.63 4.96
N PRO A 133 6.67 11.96 4.67
CA PRO A 133 7.39 13.04 5.35
C PRO A 133 6.67 14.39 5.26
N GLY A 134 6.80 15.19 6.31
CA GLY A 134 6.16 16.52 6.42
C GLY A 134 4.67 16.52 6.80
N THR A 135 4.03 15.34 6.90
CA THR A 135 2.60 15.24 7.28
C THR A 135 2.38 14.76 8.71
N SER A 136 3.36 14.06 9.29
CA SER A 136 3.25 13.39 10.59
C SER A 136 4.50 13.64 11.44
N GLY A 137 4.41 13.34 12.74
CA GLY A 137 5.55 13.39 13.67
C GLY A 137 6.53 12.23 13.54
N ALA A 138 6.39 11.37 12.51
CA ALA A 138 7.30 10.25 12.28
C ALA A 138 8.62 10.65 11.63
N TRP A 139 8.73 11.90 11.14
CA TRP A 139 9.86 12.38 10.36
C TRP A 139 10.41 13.70 10.90
N THR A 140 11.73 13.84 10.91
CA THR A 140 12.42 15.10 11.13
C THR A 140 12.95 15.61 9.80
N ASP A 141 12.59 16.85 9.43
CA ASP A 141 13.19 17.57 8.30
C ASP A 141 14.63 17.98 8.67
N ASN A 142 15.59 17.57 7.85
CA ASN A 142 17.00 17.88 8.02
C ASN A 142 17.47 19.07 7.16
N GLY A 143 16.64 19.56 6.24
CA GLY A 143 16.92 20.67 5.34
C GLY A 143 16.96 20.29 3.86
N ASP A 144 17.22 21.30 3.02
CA ASP A 144 17.23 21.18 1.57
C ASP A 144 18.37 20.31 1.05
N CYS A 145 18.07 19.45 0.09
CA CYS A 145 19.07 18.68 -0.62
C CYS A 145 19.87 19.55 -1.58
N THR A 146 21.18 19.59 -1.38
CA THR A 146 22.12 20.21 -2.32
C THR A 146 22.14 19.44 -3.63
N GLN A 147 22.10 20.16 -4.76
CA GLN A 147 22.17 19.59 -6.10
C GLN A 147 23.60 19.62 -6.67
N PRO A 148 23.97 18.68 -7.56
CA PRO A 148 23.17 17.52 -7.99
C PRO A 148 23.11 16.42 -6.93
N ILE A 149 22.04 15.62 -6.93
CA ILE A 149 21.93 14.40 -6.11
C ILE A 149 22.40 13.20 -6.93
N SER A 150 23.35 12.43 -6.40
CA SER A 150 23.78 11.15 -6.97
C SER A 150 23.25 9.96 -6.16
N ASN A 151 22.12 9.40 -6.57
CA ASN A 151 21.44 8.28 -5.89
C ASN A 151 21.35 7.01 -6.78
N LYS A 152 22.40 6.76 -7.56
CA LYS A 152 22.49 5.60 -8.48
C LYS A 152 22.81 4.31 -7.73
N ALA A 153 22.42 3.18 -8.31
CA ALA A 153 22.66 1.84 -7.77
C ALA A 153 23.71 1.07 -8.58
N ASN A 154 24.48 0.21 -7.91
CA ASN A 154 25.35 -0.74 -8.59
C ASN A 154 24.55 -2.00 -8.97
N CYS A 155 24.33 -2.18 -10.27
CA CYS A 155 23.62 -3.34 -10.82
C CYS A 155 24.53 -4.48 -11.28
N SER A 156 25.85 -4.33 -11.15
CA SER A 156 26.82 -5.31 -11.64
C SER A 156 26.61 -6.67 -11.00
N GLY A 157 26.43 -7.70 -11.83
CA GLY A 157 26.22 -9.08 -11.38
C GLY A 157 24.85 -9.36 -10.75
N VAL A 158 23.92 -8.42 -10.77
CA VAL A 158 22.54 -8.63 -10.30
C VAL A 158 21.69 -9.14 -11.47
N SER A 159 21.05 -10.30 -11.27
CA SER A 159 20.18 -10.89 -12.29
C SER A 159 18.92 -10.06 -12.53
N ALA A 160 18.40 -10.11 -13.76
CA ALA A 160 17.10 -9.54 -14.08
C ALA A 160 15.97 -10.23 -13.31
N TRP A 161 14.94 -9.46 -12.95
CA TRP A 161 13.72 -10.03 -12.37
C TRP A 161 13.07 -11.01 -13.36
N GLN A 162 12.50 -12.10 -12.84
CA GLN A 162 11.82 -13.13 -13.61
C GLN A 162 10.43 -13.38 -13.00
N MET A 163 9.42 -13.46 -13.87
CA MET A 163 8.06 -13.81 -13.47
C MET A 163 8.02 -15.23 -12.90
N SER A 164 7.22 -15.44 -11.86
CA SER A 164 7.05 -16.74 -11.19
C SER A 164 8.28 -17.28 -10.46
N GLN A 165 9.39 -16.52 -10.40
CA GLN A 165 10.54 -16.82 -9.56
C GLN A 165 10.27 -16.38 -8.13
N ALA A 166 10.53 -17.25 -7.15
CA ALA A 166 10.45 -16.88 -5.75
C ALA A 166 11.68 -16.05 -5.32
N TYR A 167 11.43 -14.97 -4.60
CA TYR A 167 12.40 -14.05 -4.03
C TYR A 167 12.14 -13.92 -2.53
N ALA A 168 13.11 -14.28 -1.70
CA ALA A 168 13.06 -14.01 -0.27
C ALA A 168 13.34 -12.53 0.02
N THR A 169 12.97 -12.05 1.22
CA THR A 169 13.37 -10.71 1.69
C THR A 169 14.88 -10.50 1.52
N GLY A 170 15.27 -9.33 1.02
CA GLY A 170 16.65 -8.94 0.76
C GLY A 170 17.19 -9.37 -0.61
N SER A 171 16.45 -10.20 -1.36
CA SER A 171 16.80 -10.54 -2.75
C SER A 171 16.89 -9.29 -3.61
N LYS A 172 17.90 -9.23 -4.48
CA LYS A 172 18.10 -8.10 -5.40
C LYS A 172 17.91 -8.54 -6.84
N VAL A 173 17.27 -7.68 -7.62
CA VAL A 173 17.03 -7.89 -9.05
C VAL A 173 17.18 -6.59 -9.82
N THR A 174 17.54 -6.68 -11.10
CA THR A 174 17.42 -5.54 -12.01
C THR A 174 16.08 -5.60 -12.73
N PHE A 175 15.37 -4.48 -12.82
CA PHE A 175 14.14 -4.38 -13.60
C PHE A 175 13.95 -2.93 -14.08
N ASN A 176 13.61 -2.76 -15.36
CA ASN A 176 13.46 -1.45 -16.02
C ASN A 176 14.65 -0.48 -15.83
N GLY A 177 15.88 -1.00 -15.75
CA GLY A 177 17.08 -0.18 -15.55
C GLY A 177 17.31 0.30 -14.11
N HIS A 178 16.56 -0.23 -13.14
CA HIS A 178 16.72 0.04 -11.71
C HIS A 178 17.15 -1.21 -10.95
N LEU A 179 17.81 -1.00 -9.81
CA LEU A 179 18.06 -2.04 -8.82
C LEU A 179 16.94 -2.07 -7.80
N TRP A 180 16.36 -3.24 -7.58
CA TRP A 180 15.28 -3.44 -6.62
C TRP A 180 15.70 -4.42 -5.54
N VAL A 181 15.17 -4.24 -4.33
CA VAL A 181 15.31 -5.20 -3.23
C VAL A 181 13.94 -5.62 -2.71
N ALA A 182 13.72 -6.93 -2.58
CA ALA A 182 12.49 -7.46 -2.00
C ALA A 182 12.44 -7.14 -0.50
N VAL A 183 11.36 -6.52 -0.02
CA VAL A 183 11.20 -6.23 1.42
C VAL A 183 10.45 -7.36 2.15
N GLN A 184 9.76 -8.21 1.40
CA GLN A 184 9.06 -9.40 1.86
C GLN A 184 9.22 -10.52 0.83
N TRP A 185 8.86 -11.75 1.21
CA TRP A 185 8.83 -12.85 0.25
C TRP A 185 7.82 -12.58 -0.87
N THR A 186 8.18 -12.89 -2.12
CA THR A 186 7.27 -12.79 -3.27
C THR A 186 7.62 -13.76 -4.38
N SER A 187 6.64 -14.14 -5.19
CA SER A 187 6.83 -14.94 -6.42
C SER A 187 6.15 -14.36 -7.66
N SER A 188 5.40 -13.26 -7.52
CA SER A 188 4.55 -12.74 -8.60
C SER A 188 4.51 -11.21 -8.68
N ASN A 189 4.89 -10.49 -7.61
CA ASN A 189 4.92 -9.03 -7.63
C ASN A 189 6.04 -8.55 -8.54
N THR A 190 5.67 -7.66 -9.46
CA THR A 190 6.63 -7.03 -10.36
C THR A 190 7.29 -5.85 -9.63
N PRO A 191 8.61 -5.68 -9.71
CA PRO A 191 9.26 -4.50 -9.13
C PRO A 191 8.67 -3.20 -9.70
N GLY A 192 8.36 -2.24 -8.82
CA GLY A 192 7.67 -1.00 -9.17
C GLY A 192 6.14 -1.07 -9.19
N ASP A 193 5.53 -2.22 -8.84
CA ASP A 193 4.09 -2.26 -8.55
C ASP A 193 3.72 -1.48 -7.27
N THR A 194 2.43 -1.30 -7.01
CA THR A 194 1.96 -0.55 -5.85
C THR A 194 1.91 -1.37 -4.57
N SER A 195 2.38 -2.63 -4.57
CA SER A 195 2.23 -3.52 -3.40
C SER A 195 3.19 -3.18 -2.25
N GLY A 196 4.25 -2.41 -2.51
CA GLY A 196 5.31 -2.17 -1.55
C GLY A 196 6.24 -3.38 -1.34
N THR A 197 6.13 -4.42 -2.17
CA THR A 197 6.95 -5.65 -2.06
C THR A 197 8.40 -5.44 -2.45
N TRP A 198 8.66 -4.45 -3.32
CA TRP A 198 9.98 -4.11 -3.81
C TRP A 198 10.31 -2.66 -3.43
N LYS A 199 11.50 -2.46 -2.87
CA LYS A 199 12.09 -1.14 -2.65
C LYS A 199 13.05 -0.83 -3.78
N ASP A 200 12.86 0.28 -4.45
CA ASP A 200 13.78 0.82 -5.45
C ASP A 200 15.04 1.34 -4.75
N LEU A 201 16.21 0.94 -5.25
CA LEU A 201 17.52 1.37 -4.78
C LEU A 201 18.18 2.37 -5.75
N GLY A 202 17.50 2.72 -6.84
CA GLY A 202 17.92 3.70 -7.83
C GLY A 202 18.18 3.10 -9.22
N VAL A 203 18.26 3.98 -10.23
CA VAL A 203 18.68 3.59 -11.58
C VAL A 203 20.13 3.05 -11.55
N CYS A 204 20.41 2.08 -12.40
CA CYS A 204 21.74 1.51 -12.54
C CYS A 204 22.76 2.58 -12.96
N ALA A 205 23.93 2.55 -12.32
CA ALA A 205 25.12 3.33 -12.68
C ALA A 205 25.97 2.59 -13.74
#